data_AF-A0A6A4UAH8-F1
#
_entry.id   AF-A0A6A4UAH8-F1
#
_cell.length_a   1.000
_cell.length_b   1.000
_cell.length_c   1.000
_cell.angle_alpha   90.00
_cell.angle_beta   90.00
_cell.angle_gamma   90.00
#
_symmetry.space_group_name_H-M   'P 1'
#
loop_
_entity.id
_entity.type
_entity.pdbx_description
1 polymer ?
#
loop_
_entity_poly.entity_id
_entity_poly.type
_entity_poly.pdbx_seq_one_letter_code
_entity_poly.pdbx_strand_id
1 'polypeptide(L)'
;MDFTGAKAAFFCGTAVLTCLRDEKPGLRWPGLWDLPGGGREGQESAEGRVFPSMVEAARESVFFGGWLAPDEVAGIRFGDEGQGWEMMPVEGFLGHSGAVPEMQRRAGIVWAEMGARAWAGF
;
A
#
# COMPACT_ATOMS: atom_id res chain seq x y z
N MET A 1 -19.68 -1.33 -6.09
CA MET A 1 -19.07 -0.40 -5.13
C MET A 1 -18.44 0.73 -5.92
N ASP A 2 -18.74 1.99 -5.63
CA ASP A 2 -18.11 3.13 -6.31
C ASP A 2 -16.84 3.55 -5.55
N PHE A 3 -15.66 3.21 -6.08
CA PHE A 3 -14.38 3.55 -5.46
C PHE A 3 -13.51 4.37 -6.40
N THR A 4 -12.69 5.25 -5.82
CA THR A 4 -11.84 6.20 -6.56
C THR A 4 -10.48 5.65 -6.94
N GLY A 5 -9.98 4.69 -6.15
CA GLY A 5 -8.70 4.05 -6.37
C GLY A 5 -8.42 3.02 -5.30
N ALA A 6 -7.33 2.29 -5.50
CA ALA A 6 -6.88 1.27 -4.58
C ALA A 6 -5.43 1.47 -4.16
N LYS A 7 -5.12 0.98 -2.95
CA LYS A 7 -3.75 0.81 -2.44
C LYS A 7 -3.59 -0.60 -1.91
N ALA A 8 -2.37 -1.11 -1.84
CA ALA A 8 -2.10 -2.45 -1.35
C ALA A 8 -0.87 -2.48 -0.45
N ALA A 9 -0.99 -3.16 0.70
CA ALA A 9 0.16 -3.57 1.50
C ALA A 9 0.51 -5.01 1.15
N PHE A 10 1.63 -5.20 0.44
CA PHE A 10 2.16 -6.52 0.12
C PHE A 10 3.35 -6.84 1.03
N PHE A 11 3.28 -7.96 1.73
CA PHE A 11 4.27 -8.35 2.73
C PHE A 11 5.11 -9.54 2.25
N CYS A 12 6.40 -9.55 2.58
CA CYS A 12 7.26 -10.72 2.46
C CYS A 12 8.07 -10.84 3.75
N GLY A 13 7.83 -11.91 4.52
CA GLY A 13 8.39 -12.04 5.87
C GLY A 13 7.95 -10.88 6.77
N THR A 14 8.89 -10.09 7.28
CA THR A 14 8.61 -8.92 8.12
C THR A 14 8.75 -7.59 7.38
N ALA A 15 8.80 -7.61 6.04
CA ALA A 15 8.93 -6.43 5.21
C ALA A 15 7.66 -6.17 4.40
N VAL A 16 7.40 -4.91 4.07
CA VAL A 16 6.30 -4.43 3.22
C VAL A 16 6.87 -3.76 1.98
N LEU A 17 6.24 -4.00 0.82
CA LEU A 17 6.57 -3.33 -0.42
C LEU A 17 6.16 -1.86 -0.35
N THR A 18 7.13 -0.98 -0.54
CA THR A 18 6.96 0.48 -0.50
C THR A 18 7.47 1.12 -1.77
N CYS A 19 6.88 2.25 -2.16
CA CYS A 19 7.31 3.05 -3.31
C CYS A 19 7.60 4.49 -2.86
N LEU A 20 8.71 5.07 -3.32
CA LEU A 20 9.05 6.45 -3.06
C LEU A 20 8.35 7.35 -4.08
N ARG A 21 7.48 8.26 -3.61
CA ARG A 21 6.71 9.14 -4.48
C ARG A 21 7.61 10.16 -5.19
N ASP A 22 7.24 10.54 -6.40
CA ASP A 22 7.90 11.62 -7.14
C ASP A 22 7.86 12.97 -6.41
N GLU A 23 8.83 13.83 -6.72
CA GLU A 23 8.84 15.23 -6.31
C GLU A 23 8.35 16.15 -7.44
N LYS A 24 7.05 16.08 -7.75
CA LYS A 24 6.43 16.94 -8.77
C LYS A 24 5.56 18.02 -8.11
N PRO A 25 5.56 19.27 -8.63
CA PRO A 25 4.67 20.32 -8.15
C PRO A 25 3.19 19.87 -8.18
N GLY A 26 2.46 20.16 -7.11
CA GLY A 26 1.03 19.82 -6.99
C GLY A 26 0.73 18.37 -6.58
N LEU A 27 1.73 17.48 -6.50
CA LEU A 27 1.53 16.18 -5.88
C LEU A 27 1.27 16.33 -4.38
N ARG A 28 0.28 15.59 -3.88
CA ARG A 28 0.13 15.40 -2.44
C ARG A 28 1.26 14.48 -1.96
N TRP A 29 1.96 14.90 -0.89
CA TRP A 29 3.07 14.16 -0.28
C TRP A 29 4.20 13.82 -1.26
N PRO A 30 4.83 14.81 -1.91
CA PRO A 30 5.98 14.57 -2.78
C PRO A 30 7.17 14.04 -1.96
N GLY A 31 7.92 13.08 -2.49
CA GLY A 31 9.11 12.53 -1.84
C GLY A 31 8.86 11.70 -0.57
N LEU A 32 7.59 11.36 -0.25
CA LEU A 32 7.27 10.48 0.86
C LEU A 32 7.14 9.02 0.42
N TRP A 33 7.49 8.09 1.30
CA TRP A 33 7.23 6.66 1.13
C TRP A 33 5.73 6.36 1.20
N ASP A 34 5.26 5.57 0.24
CA ASP A 34 3.87 5.20 0.02
C ASP A 34 3.79 3.70 -0.26
N LEU A 35 2.57 3.21 -0.48
CA LEU A 35 2.28 1.86 -0.89
C LEU A 35 1.89 1.80 -2.37
N PRO A 36 2.11 0.67 -3.06
CA PRO A 36 1.66 0.50 -4.43
C PRO A 36 0.14 0.60 -4.53
N GLY A 37 -0.33 1.04 -5.70
CA GLY A 37 -1.73 1.14 -6.05
C GLY A 37 -1.96 2.15 -7.16
N GLY A 38 -3.22 2.42 -7.47
CA GLY A 38 -3.60 3.24 -8.62
C GLY A 38 -5.03 3.74 -8.52
N GLY A 39 -5.40 4.64 -9.44
CA GLY A 39 -6.80 5.00 -9.65
C GLY A 39 -7.60 3.80 -10.15
N ARG A 40 -8.93 3.85 -9.99
CA ARG A 40 -9.79 2.87 -10.66
C ARG A 40 -9.79 3.17 -12.16
N GLU A 41 -9.51 2.17 -12.98
CA GLU A 41 -9.59 2.33 -14.44
C GLU A 41 -10.92 1.75 -14.95
N GLY A 42 -11.65 2.53 -15.75
CA GLY A 42 -12.91 2.11 -16.35
C GLY A 42 -13.96 1.62 -15.35
N GLN A 43 -14.45 0.39 -15.55
CA GLN A 43 -15.51 -0.23 -14.74
C GLN A 43 -15.00 -1.33 -13.80
N GLU A 44 -13.70 -1.34 -13.46
CA GLU A 44 -13.10 -2.34 -12.57
C GLU A 44 -13.88 -2.50 -11.26
N SER A 45 -14.03 -3.75 -10.83
CA SER A 45 -14.52 -4.11 -9.49
C SER A 45 -13.36 -4.52 -8.61
N ALA A 46 -13.47 -4.27 -7.31
CA ALA A 46 -12.41 -4.56 -6.34
C ALA A 46 -12.98 -5.37 -5.17
N GLU A 47 -12.26 -6.41 -4.74
CA GLU A 47 -12.57 -7.22 -3.57
C GLU A 47 -11.50 -7.02 -2.49
N GLY A 48 -11.70 -6.03 -1.61
CA GLY A 48 -10.73 -5.66 -0.58
C GLY A 48 -11.36 -4.85 0.55
N ARG A 49 -10.55 -4.43 1.54
CA ARG A 49 -11.04 -3.64 2.68
C ARG A 49 -11.33 -2.23 2.22
N VAL A 50 -12.42 -1.63 2.68
CA VAL A 50 -12.83 -0.31 2.23
C VAL A 50 -12.47 0.75 3.26
N PHE A 51 -11.87 1.83 2.78
CA PHE A 51 -11.50 3.00 3.58
C PHE A 51 -11.96 4.28 2.87
N PRO A 52 -12.22 5.38 3.60
CA PRO A 52 -12.47 6.68 2.98
C PRO A 52 -11.32 7.08 2.05
N SER A 53 -11.62 7.69 0.91
CA SER A 53 -10.61 8.15 -0.03
C SER A 53 -9.75 9.25 0.60
N MET A 54 -8.44 9.22 0.31
CA MET A 54 -7.52 10.25 0.76
C MET A 54 -7.77 11.58 0.02
N VAL A 55 -8.32 11.54 -1.20
CA VAL A 55 -8.53 12.75 -2.03
C VAL A 55 -9.89 13.39 -1.74
N GLU A 56 -10.95 12.58 -1.66
CA GLU A 56 -12.33 13.04 -1.44
C GLU A 56 -13.01 12.20 -0.36
N ALA A 57 -13.17 12.73 0.85
CA ALA A 57 -13.67 11.95 2.00
C ALA A 57 -15.07 11.34 1.80
N ALA A 58 -15.89 11.90 0.90
CA ALA A 58 -17.21 11.38 0.55
C ALA A 58 -17.18 10.14 -0.36
N ARG A 59 -16.00 9.77 -0.88
CA ARG A 59 -15.81 8.62 -1.77
C ARG A 59 -14.99 7.53 -1.08
N GLU A 60 -15.16 6.30 -1.56
CA GLU A 60 -14.46 5.14 -1.03
C GLU A 60 -13.16 4.88 -1.80
N SER A 61 -12.22 4.22 -1.11
CA SER A 61 -10.99 3.67 -1.66
C SER A 61 -10.84 2.23 -1.16
N VAL A 62 -10.35 1.34 -2.02
CA VAL A 62 -10.12 -0.04 -1.62
C VAL A 62 -8.67 -0.21 -1.16
N PHE A 63 -8.46 -1.01 -0.14
CA PHE A 63 -7.15 -1.33 0.40
C PHE A 63 -6.99 -2.84 0.49
N PHE A 64 -5.94 -3.35 -0.13
CA PHE A 64 -5.65 -4.77 -0.18
C PHE A 64 -4.49 -5.12 0.76
N GLY A 65 -4.50 -6.35 1.26
CA GLY A 65 -3.42 -6.96 2.01
C GLY A 65 -3.05 -8.30 1.38
N GLY A 66 -1.76 -8.55 1.15
CA GLY A 66 -1.31 -9.79 0.51
C GLY A 66 0.08 -10.20 0.97
N TRP A 67 0.35 -11.51 0.88
CA TRP A 67 1.71 -12.05 1.02
C TRP A 67 2.32 -12.21 -0.37
N LEU A 68 3.60 -11.89 -0.50
CA LEU A 68 4.44 -12.21 -1.64
C LEU A 68 5.48 -13.24 -1.22
N ALA A 69 5.73 -14.22 -2.09
CA ALA A 69 6.90 -15.07 -2.01
C ALA A 69 8.16 -14.29 -2.41
N PRO A 70 9.36 -14.67 -1.92
CA PRO A 70 10.62 -14.06 -2.33
C PRO A 70 10.82 -14.04 -3.86
N ASP A 71 10.36 -15.08 -4.53
CA ASP A 71 10.38 -15.29 -5.97
C ASP A 71 9.53 -14.25 -6.70
N GLU A 72 8.35 -13.92 -6.14
CA GLU A 72 7.45 -12.88 -6.65
C GLU A 72 8.05 -11.49 -6.44
N VAL A 73 8.73 -11.26 -5.30
CA VAL A 73 9.48 -10.03 -5.03
C VAL A 73 10.62 -9.86 -6.04
N ALA A 74 11.39 -10.92 -6.31
CA ALA A 74 12.46 -10.89 -7.30
C ALA A 74 11.94 -10.66 -8.73
N GLY A 75 10.67 -10.96 -8.99
CA GLY A 75 10.00 -10.73 -10.28
C GLY A 75 9.41 -9.32 -10.45
N ILE A 76 9.41 -8.48 -9.41
CA ILE A 76 8.87 -7.11 -9.48
C ILE A 76 9.62 -6.30 -10.55
N ARG A 77 8.86 -5.70 -11.46
CA ARG A 77 9.36 -4.73 -12.45
C ARG A 77 8.73 -3.38 -12.18
N PHE A 78 9.55 -2.43 -11.80
CA PHE A 78 9.10 -1.08 -11.52
C PHE A 78 8.85 -0.32 -12.83
N GLY A 79 7.73 0.40 -12.88
CA GLY A 79 7.37 1.26 -14.02
C GLY A 79 8.12 2.59 -13.98
N ASP A 80 7.48 3.62 -14.51
CA ASP A 80 7.99 5.00 -14.56
C ASP A 80 7.36 5.94 -13.52
N GLU A 81 6.46 5.42 -12.67
CA GLU A 81 5.84 6.17 -11.57
C GLU A 81 6.65 6.00 -10.27
N GLY A 82 7.08 7.12 -9.68
CA GLY A 82 7.86 7.13 -8.45
C GLY A 82 9.37 7.06 -8.68
N GLN A 83 10.13 7.34 -7.63
CA GLN A 83 11.59 7.42 -7.69
C GLN A 83 12.28 6.06 -7.50
N GLY A 84 11.56 5.09 -6.93
CA GLY A 84 12.05 3.75 -6.64
C GLY A 84 11.15 3.00 -5.68
N TRP A 85 11.56 1.78 -5.32
CA TRP A 85 10.82 0.91 -4.42
C TRP A 85 11.77 0.15 -3.49
N GLU A 86 11.24 -0.29 -2.35
CA GLU A 86 11.97 -1.10 -1.37
C GLU A 86 11.03 -2.09 -0.65
N MET A 87 11.54 -3.27 -0.32
CA MET A 87 10.97 -4.10 0.75
C MET A 87 11.43 -3.57 2.11
N MET A 88 10.72 -2.58 2.64
CA MET A 88 11.06 -1.95 3.91
C MET A 88 10.59 -2.81 5.08
N PRO A 89 11.37 -2.98 6.18
CA PRO A 89 10.85 -3.62 7.39
C PRO A 89 9.55 -2.94 7.85
N VAL A 90 8.53 -3.72 8.22
CA VAL A 90 7.20 -3.19 8.59
C VAL A 90 7.32 -2.19 9.74
N GLU A 91 8.06 -2.52 10.79
CA GLU A 91 8.30 -1.59 11.91
C GLU A 91 9.02 -0.32 11.44
N GLY A 92 9.98 -0.46 10.52
CA GLY A 92 10.67 0.65 9.89
C GLY A 92 9.70 1.58 9.16
N PHE A 93 8.81 1.02 8.32
CA PHE A 93 7.80 1.79 7.59
C PHE A 93 6.81 2.47 8.54
N LEU A 94 6.29 1.77 9.55
CA LEU A 94 5.31 2.32 10.51
C LEU A 94 5.89 3.44 11.38
N GLY A 95 7.20 3.44 11.61
CA GLY A 95 7.90 4.51 12.35
C GLY A 95 8.56 5.57 11.46
N HIS A 96 8.51 5.44 10.13
CA HIS A 96 9.27 6.30 9.23
C HIS A 96 8.69 7.72 9.17
N SER A 97 9.49 8.74 9.51
CA SER A 97 9.03 10.15 9.51
C SER A 97 8.73 10.70 8.11
N GLY A 98 9.33 10.10 7.08
CA GLY A 98 9.11 10.40 5.66
C GLY A 98 8.12 9.48 4.95
N ALA A 99 7.17 8.85 5.65
CA ALA A 99 6.14 8.02 5.03
C ALA A 99 4.75 8.66 5.15
N VAL A 100 3.85 8.35 4.22
CA VAL A 100 2.48 8.86 4.22
C VAL A 100 1.73 8.32 5.45
N PRO A 101 1.26 9.19 6.39
CA PRO A 101 0.72 8.72 7.67
C PRO A 101 -0.50 7.80 7.56
N GLU A 102 -1.39 8.05 6.60
CA GLU A 102 -2.56 7.19 6.39
C GLU A 102 -2.18 5.81 5.84
N MET A 103 -1.08 5.71 5.09
CA MET A 103 -0.57 4.42 4.61
C MET A 103 0.06 3.62 5.73
N GLN A 104 0.78 4.27 6.64
CA GLN A 104 1.26 3.63 7.87
C GLN A 104 0.08 3.08 8.69
N ARG A 105 -0.96 3.91 8.89
CA ARG A 105 -2.16 3.50 9.62
C ARG A 105 -2.83 2.27 8.99
N ARG A 106 -3.06 2.28 7.67
CA ARG A 106 -3.72 1.17 6.96
C ARG A 106 -2.86 -0.09 6.93
N ALA A 107 -1.56 0.05 6.66
CA ALA A 107 -0.62 -1.07 6.67
C ALA A 107 -0.55 -1.73 8.05
N GLY A 108 -0.52 -0.95 9.13
CA GLY A 108 -0.49 -1.48 10.50
C GLY A 108 -1.74 -2.29 10.86
N ILE A 109 -2.93 -1.84 10.43
CA ILE A 109 -4.18 -2.59 10.60
C ILE A 109 -4.10 -3.92 9.85
N VAL A 110 -3.73 -3.89 8.57
CA VAL A 110 -3.68 -5.09 7.73
C VAL A 110 -2.59 -6.06 8.21
N TRP A 111 -1.42 -5.56 8.62
CA TRP A 111 -0.35 -6.37 9.18
C TRP A 111 -0.80 -7.17 10.41
N ALA A 112 -1.49 -6.51 11.35
CA ALA A 112 -2.03 -7.17 12.54
C ALA A 112 -3.08 -8.24 12.19
N GLU A 113 -3.97 -7.94 11.23
CA GLU A 113 -5.00 -8.88 10.76
C GLU A 113 -4.38 -10.09 10.06
N MET A 114 -3.41 -9.87 9.17
CA MET A 114 -2.74 -10.94 8.42
C MET A 114 -1.87 -11.80 9.34
N GLY A 115 -1.25 -11.20 10.36
CA GLY A 115 -0.62 -11.93 11.46
C GLY A 115 -1.64 -12.83 12.17
N ALA A 116 -2.74 -12.29 12.69
CA ALA A 116 -3.75 -13.12 13.37
C ALA A 116 -4.27 -14.30 12.53
N ARG A 117 -4.41 -14.11 11.20
CA ARG A 117 -4.86 -15.16 10.27
C ARG A 117 -3.82 -16.25 10.02
N ALA A 118 -2.53 -15.92 10.02
CA ALA A 118 -1.47 -16.92 9.87
C ALA A 118 -1.34 -17.83 11.12
N TRP A 119 -1.71 -17.33 12.30
CA TRP A 119 -1.73 -18.11 13.55
C TRP A 119 -3.03 -18.91 13.74
N ALA A 120 -4.15 -18.47 13.17
CA ALA A 120 -5.44 -19.17 13.25
C ALA A 120 -5.53 -20.44 12.38
N GLY A 121 -4.45 -20.81 11.68
CA GLY A 121 -4.35 -21.99 10.81
C GLY A 121 -3.72 -23.23 11.44
N PHE A 122 -3.51 -23.26 12.76
CA PHE A 122 -2.97 -24.40 13.51
C PHE A 122 -3.91 -24.88 14.62
#